data_AF-A0A2M7GSV6-F1
#
_entry.id   AF-A0A2M7GSV6-F1
#
_cell.length_a   1.000
_cell.length_b   1.000
_cell.length_c   1.000
_cell.angle_alpha   90.00
_cell.angle_beta   90.00
_cell.angle_gamma   90.00
#
_symmetry.space_group_name_H-M   'P 1'
#
loop_
_entity.id
_entity.type
_entity.pdbx_description
1 polymer ?
#
loop_
_entity_poly.entity_id
_entity_poly.type
_entity_poly.pdbx_seq_one_letter_code
_entity_poly.pdbx_strand_id
1 'polypeptide(L)'
;MTDIMLENRRWTILRLLAGAGGHEFSARIIQKHLGALNRAHAKVSLEQIRKDLRWLDSQLLVEIVIADEEVFAKLIQRGLDAAMGNIKVEGVDEPPLED
;
A
#
# COMPACT_ATOMS: atom_id res chain seq x y z
N MET A 1 12.56 3.75 -15.05
CA MET A 1 13.20 3.25 -13.81
C MET A 1 12.48 3.68 -12.54
N THR A 2 11.63 4.71 -12.56
CA THR A 2 10.80 5.17 -11.42
C THR A 2 9.57 4.31 -11.14
N ASP A 3 9.09 3.56 -12.14
CA ASP A 3 7.84 2.77 -12.08
C ASP A 3 7.96 1.58 -11.12
N ILE A 4 8.99 0.75 -11.27
CA ILE A 4 9.20 -0.46 -10.43
C ILE A 4 9.23 -0.12 -8.94
N MET A 5 9.89 0.97 -8.52
CA MET A 5 9.91 1.37 -7.10
C MET A 5 8.55 1.87 -6.60
N LEU A 6 7.73 2.44 -7.48
CA LEU A 6 6.37 2.90 -7.16
C LEU A 6 5.40 1.72 -7.06
N GLU A 7 5.42 0.82 -8.04
CA GLU A 7 4.65 -0.41 -8.10
C GLU A 7 4.93 -1.30 -6.89
N ASN A 8 6.23 -1.50 -6.58
CA ASN A 8 6.67 -2.24 -5.41
C ASN A 8 6.17 -1.64 -4.09
N ARG A 9 6.18 -0.30 -3.99
CA ARG A 9 5.74 0.38 -2.78
C ARG A 9 4.24 0.22 -2.57
N ARG A 10 3.45 0.35 -3.63
CA ARG A 10 2.00 0.15 -3.60
C ARG A 10 1.65 -1.29 -3.22
N TRP A 11 2.33 -2.28 -3.82
CA TRP A 11 2.18 -3.69 -3.43
C TRP A 11 2.55 -3.92 -1.96
N THR A 12 3.65 -3.33 -1.50
CA THR A 12 4.09 -3.43 -0.09
C THR A 12 3.06 -2.84 0.87
N ILE A 13 2.41 -1.71 0.51
CA ILE A 13 1.32 -1.12 1.30
C ILE A 13 0.13 -2.10 1.37
N LEU A 14 -0.28 -2.70 0.25
CA LEU A 14 -1.39 -3.66 0.23
C LEU A 14 -1.08 -4.90 1.08
N ARG A 15 0.14 -5.44 1.01
CA ARG A 15 0.60 -6.55 1.85
C ARG A 15 0.59 -6.21 3.34
N LEU A 16 1.02 -5.00 3.71
CA LEU A 16 0.96 -4.52 5.08
C LEU A 16 -0.50 -4.48 5.58
N LEU A 17 -1.40 -3.90 4.79
CA LEU A 17 -2.81 -3.80 5.16
C LEU A 17 -3.52 -5.16 5.16
N ALA A 18 -3.08 -6.13 4.35
CA ALA A 18 -3.60 -7.50 4.36
C ALA A 18 -3.29 -8.19 5.70
N GLY A 19 -2.11 -7.95 6.26
CA GLY A 19 -1.74 -8.40 7.60
C GLY A 19 -2.50 -7.71 8.74
N ALA A 20 -3.20 -6.60 8.47
CA ALA A 20 -3.96 -5.85 9.47
C ALA A 20 -5.36 -6.43 9.75
N GLY A 21 -5.77 -7.51 9.06
CA GLY A 21 -7.02 -8.22 9.38
C GLY A 21 -8.30 -7.37 9.25
N GLY A 22 -8.30 -6.39 8.35
CA GLY A 22 -9.42 -5.47 8.14
C GLY A 22 -9.42 -4.21 9.01
N HIS A 23 -8.39 -4.03 9.85
CA HIS A 23 -8.15 -2.76 10.53
C HIS A 23 -7.57 -1.70 9.58
N GLU A 24 -7.90 -0.44 9.84
CA GLU A 24 -7.32 0.71 9.14
C GLU A 24 -5.97 1.09 9.74
N PHE A 25 -5.01 1.47 8.87
CA PHE A 25 -3.75 2.07 9.31
C PHE A 25 -3.65 3.51 8.83
N SER A 26 -3.11 4.38 9.69
CA SER A 26 -2.77 5.75 9.30
C SER A 26 -1.58 5.78 8.35
N ALA A 27 -1.50 6.82 7.52
CA ALA A 27 -0.39 7.02 6.60
C ALA A 27 0.96 7.08 7.34
N ARG A 28 1.01 7.63 8.57
CA ARG A 28 2.23 7.60 9.42
C ARG A 28 2.63 6.19 9.85
N ILE A 29 1.67 5.36 10.26
CA ILE A 29 1.95 3.97 10.64
C ILE A 29 2.49 3.23 9.42
N ILE A 30 1.84 3.37 8.26
CA ILE A 30 2.28 2.78 6.99
C ILE A 30 3.71 3.22 6.65
N GLN A 31 4.01 4.53 6.69
CA GLN A 31 5.35 5.06 6.44
C GLN A 31 6.41 4.41 7.35
N LYS A 32 6.13 4.31 8.65
CA LYS A 32 7.03 3.71 9.64
C LYS A 32 7.29 2.23 9.34
N HIS A 33 6.24 1.47 9.03
CA HIS A 33 6.39 0.05 8.68
C HIS A 33 7.18 -0.15 7.39
N LEU A 34 6.87 0.61 6.34
CA LEU A 34 7.60 0.56 5.07
C LEU A 34 9.09 0.85 5.27
N GLY A 35 9.42 1.86 6.06
CA GLY A 35 10.82 2.20 6.33
C GLY A 35 11.57 1.16 7.17
N ALA A 36 10.87 0.36 7.96
CA ALA A 36 11.45 -0.74 8.73
C ALA A 36 11.65 -2.02 7.90
N LEU A 37 10.79 -2.27 6.91
CA LEU A 37 10.81 -3.49 6.10
C LEU A 37 11.99 -3.52 5.11
N ASN A 38 12.32 -2.40 4.46
CA ASN A 38 13.38 -2.35 3.46
C ASN A 38 14.04 -0.97 3.40
N ARG A 39 15.38 -0.95 3.26
CA ARG A 39 16.15 0.29 3.02
C ARG A 39 15.67 1.06 1.79
N ALA A 40 15.11 0.37 0.79
CA ALA A 40 14.53 1.01 -0.40
C ALA A 40 13.38 1.97 -0.06
N HIS A 41 12.58 1.67 0.97
CA HIS A 41 11.44 2.50 1.39
C HIS A 41 11.73 3.39 2.61
N ALA A 42 12.93 3.31 3.19
CA ALA A 42 13.34 4.04 4.40
C ALA A 42 13.26 5.56 4.29
N LYS A 43 13.28 6.11 3.07
CA LYS A 43 13.25 7.57 2.81
C LYS A 43 11.94 8.07 2.21
N VAL A 44 10.91 7.22 2.12
CA VAL A 44 9.63 7.63 1.55
C VAL A 44 8.97 8.66 2.47
N SER A 45 8.57 9.81 1.91
CA SER A 45 7.90 10.87 2.68
C SER A 45 6.43 10.53 2.95
N LEU A 46 5.87 11.14 4.00
CA LEU A 46 4.46 10.96 4.35
C LEU A 46 3.54 11.44 3.22
N GLU A 47 3.92 12.51 2.51
CA GLU A 47 3.19 12.98 1.33
C GLU A 47 3.19 11.96 0.21
N GLN A 48 4.31 11.24 0.00
CA GLN A 48 4.35 10.19 -1.01
C GLN A 48 3.44 9.02 -0.62
N ILE A 49 3.42 8.62 0.65
CA ILE A 49 2.47 7.61 1.14
C ILE A 49 1.03 8.07 0.90
N ARG A 50 0.69 9.32 1.23
CA ARG A 50 -0.65 9.87 0.98
C ARG A 50 -1.01 9.86 -0.52
N LYS A 51 -0.07 10.17 -1.41
CA LYS A 51 -0.27 10.07 -2.87
C LYS A 51 -0.52 8.63 -3.31
N ASP A 52 0.25 7.68 -2.79
CA ASP A 52 0.09 6.27 -3.11
C ASP A 52 -1.27 5.74 -2.62
N LEU A 53 -1.68 6.09 -1.40
CA LEU A 53 -2.99 5.73 -0.87
C LEU A 53 -4.13 6.27 -1.73
N ARG A 54 -4.10 7.55 -2.12
CA ARG A 54 -5.15 8.13 -3.00
C ARG A 54 -5.21 7.42 -4.34
N TRP A 55 -4.06 7.01 -4.88
CA TRP A 55 -4.02 6.25 -6.11
C TRP A 55 -4.63 4.84 -5.91
N LEU A 56 -4.29 4.14 -4.82
CA LEU A 56 -4.86 2.83 -4.48
C LEU A 56 -6.38 2.90 -4.28
N ASP A 57 -6.88 3.98 -3.67
CA ASP A 57 -8.30 4.27 -3.50
C ASP A 57 -9.00 4.52 -4.85
N SER A 58 -8.37 5.30 -5.73
CA SER A 58 -8.83 5.52 -7.11
C SER A 58 -8.88 4.22 -7.92
N GLN A 59 -8.01 3.26 -7.58
CA GLN A 59 -8.01 1.91 -8.15
C GLN A 59 -8.94 0.95 -7.41
N LEU A 60 -9.77 1.38 -6.45
CA LEU A 60 -10.65 0.50 -5.68
C LEU A 60 -9.91 -0.68 -5.02
N LEU A 61 -8.74 -0.42 -4.44
CA LEU A 61 -7.94 -1.42 -3.71
C LEU A 61 -7.92 -1.18 -2.20
N VAL A 62 -8.13 0.06 -1.79
CA VAL A 62 -8.31 0.48 -0.40
C VAL A 62 -9.50 1.42 -0.31
N GLU A 63 -10.00 1.61 0.90
CA GLU A 63 -10.91 2.70 1.25
C GLU A 63 -10.14 3.71 2.11
N ILE A 64 -10.22 5.00 1.77
CA ILE A 64 -9.64 6.07 2.57
C ILE A 64 -10.67 6.71 3.50
N VAL A 65 -10.29 6.85 4.77
CA VAL A 65 -10.99 7.68 5.75
C VAL A 65 -10.07 8.81 6.18
N ILE A 66 -10.60 10.03 6.29
CA ILE A 66 -9.87 11.18 6.80
C ILE A 66 -10.46 11.56 8.16
N ALA A 67 -9.62 11.52 9.20
CA ALA A 67 -9.99 11.93 10.55
C ALA A 67 -8.84 12.74 11.16
N ASP A 68 -9.16 13.89 11.78
CA ASP A 68 -8.17 14.79 12.40
C ASP A 68 -6.97 15.10 11.49
N GLU A 69 -7.25 15.40 10.21
CA GLU A 69 -6.24 15.71 9.17
C GLU A 69 -5.25 14.56 8.85
N GLU A 70 -5.46 13.38 9.43
CA GLU A 70 -4.70 12.16 9.17
C GLU A 70 -5.48 11.28 8.18
N VAL A 71 -4.72 10.61 7.30
CA VAL A 71 -5.28 9.72 6.27
C VAL A 71 -5.16 8.30 6.77
N PHE A 72 -6.28 7.60 6.87
CA PHE A 72 -6.38 6.20 7.19
C PHE A 72 -6.73 5.41 5.94
N ALA A 73 -6.16 4.22 5.81
CA ALA A 73 -6.46 3.32 4.71
C ALA A 73 -6.83 1.95 5.25
N LYS A 74 -7.92 1.40 4.71
CA LYS A 74 -8.38 0.05 4.99
C LYS A 74 -8.35 -0.76 3.71
N LEU A 75 -7.83 -1.99 3.78
CA LEU A 75 -7.84 -2.90 2.64
C LEU A 75 -9.27 -3.35 2.33
N ILE A 76 -9.62 -3.39 1.05
CA ILE A 76 -10.86 -4.02 0.58
C ILE A 76 -10.56 -5.30 -0.19
N GLN A 77 -11.58 -6.10 -0.48
CA GLN A 77 -11.38 -7.44 -1.05
C GLN A 77 -10.55 -7.45 -2.34
N ARG A 78 -10.83 -6.52 -3.26
CA ARG A 78 -10.04 -6.40 -4.50
C ARG A 78 -8.57 -6.07 -4.24
N GLY A 79 -8.28 -5.26 -3.22
CA GLY A 79 -6.90 -4.97 -2.80
C GLY A 79 -6.20 -6.19 -2.21
N LEU A 80 -6.93 -7.02 -1.45
CA LEU A 80 -6.43 -8.30 -0.96
C LEU A 80 -6.09 -9.25 -2.11
N ASP A 81 -6.99 -9.37 -3.09
CA ASP A 81 -6.75 -10.18 -4.28
C ASP A 81 -5.52 -9.72 -5.06
N ALA A 82 -5.33 -8.40 -5.20
CA ALA A 82 -4.12 -7.85 -5.82
C ALA A 82 -2.86 -8.14 -4.98
N ALA A 83 -2.92 -7.98 -3.66
CA ALA A 83 -1.80 -8.26 -2.76
C ALA A 83 -1.35 -9.73 -2.78
N MET A 84 -2.30 -10.65 -3.00
CA MET A 84 -2.05 -12.09 -3.08
C MET A 84 -1.75 -12.58 -4.50
N GLY A 85 -1.83 -11.70 -5.51
CA GLY A 85 -1.58 -12.07 -6.91
C GLY A 85 -2.75 -12.82 -7.57
N ASN A 86 -3.94 -12.82 -6.96
CA ASN A 86 -5.15 -13.40 -7.55
C ASN A 86 -5.63 -12.60 -8.76
N ILE A 87 -5.33 -11.30 -8.80
CA ILE A 87 -5.63 -10.40 -9.91
C ILE A 87 -4.41 -9.54 -10.24
N LYS A 88 -4.29 -9.14 -11.51
CA LYS A 88 -3.30 -8.16 -11.95
C LYS A 88 -3.90 -6.76 -11.90
N VAL A 89 -3.14 -5.80 -11.38
CA VAL A 89 -3.51 -4.38 -11.41
C VAL A 89 -2.31 -3.58 -11.90
N GLU A 90 -2.47 -2.88 -13.03
CA GLU A 90 -1.42 -2.02 -13.58
C GLU A 90 -1.00 -0.99 -12.53
N GLY A 91 0.31 -0.85 -12.29
CA GLY A 91 0.83 0.06 -11.27
C GLY A 91 0.97 -0.55 -9.87
N VAL A 92 0.81 -1.86 -9.73
CA VAL A 92 1.04 -2.65 -8.51
C VAL A 92 1.89 -3.87 -8.88
N ASP A 93 3.01 -4.07 -8.17
CA ASP A 93 3.86 -5.25 -8.38
C ASP A 93 3.08 -6.55 -8.15
N GLU A 94 3.42 -7.59 -8.90
CA GLU A 94 2.97 -8.96 -8.63
C GLU A 94 3.77 -9.53 -7.45
N PRO A 95 3.15 -10.35 -6.57
CA PRO A 95 3.90 -11.06 -5.56
C PRO A 95 4.97 -11.93 -6.25
N PRO A 96 6.18 -12.03 -5.67
CA PRO A 96 7.18 -12.94 -6.19
C PRO A 96 6.59 -14.36 -6.20
N LEU A 97 6.89 -15.14 -7.24
CA LEU A 97 6.62 -16.58 -7.23
C LEU A 97 7.30 -17.16 -5.99
N GLU A 98 6.54 -17.64 -5.02
CA GLU A 98 7.07 -18.45 -3.93
C GLU A 98 7.35 -19.85 -4.50
N ASP A 99 8.61 -20.31 -4.41
CA ASP A 99 9.02 -21.71 -4.63
C ASP A 99 8.53 -22.63 -3.49
#